data_AF-A0AAP3M889-F1
#
_entry.id   AF-A0AAP3M889-F1
#
_cell.length_a   1.000
_cell.length_b   1.000
_cell.length_c   1.000
_cell.angle_alpha   90.00
_cell.angle_beta   90.00
_cell.angle_gamma   90.00
#
_symmetry.space_group_name_H-M   'P 1'
#
loop_
_entity.id
_entity.type
_entity.pdbx_description
1 polymer ?
#
loop_
_entity_poly.entity_id
_entity_poly.type
_entity_poly.pdbx_seq_one_letter_code
_entity_poly.pdbx_strand_id
1 'polypeptide(L)' 'NEIERKDNNLRAYYQENNSNLLVDYVQAELKDGSRIVVETEHWVALVPYWAAWPFETMLLPKTHIRRMSELSDEMRDDLA' A
#
# COMPACT_ATOMS: atom_id res chain seq x y z
N ASN A 1 8.14 -19.45 0.49
CA ASN A 1 8.92 -18.26 0.10
C ASN A 1 7.94 -17.10 -0.08
N GLU A 2 7.86 -16.16 0.86
CA GLU A 2 6.79 -15.13 0.87
C GLU A 2 6.94 -14.10 -0.25
N ILE A 3 8.18 -13.68 -0.54
CA ILE A 3 8.50 -12.68 -1.57
C ILE A 3 8.05 -13.14 -2.95
N GLU A 4 8.40 -14.38 -3.31
CA GLU A 4 8.05 -14.99 -4.60
C GLU A 4 6.52 -15.07 -4.79
N ARG A 5 5.80 -15.48 -3.75
CA ARG A 5 4.33 -15.50 -3.78
C ARG A 5 3.74 -14.11 -3.97
N LYS A 6 4.29 -13.09 -3.31
CA LYS A 6 3.86 -11.68 -3.50
C LYS A 6 4.13 -11.20 -4.93
N ASP A 7 5.33 -11.43 -5.48
CA ASP A 7 5.65 -11.04 -6.86
C ASP A 7 4.70 -11.68 -7.86
N ASN A 8 4.46 -12.99 -7.75
CA ASN A 8 3.57 -13.72 -8.64
C ASN A 8 2.14 -13.17 -8.61
N ASN A 9 1.59 -12.94 -7.41
CA ASN A 9 0.23 -12.42 -7.28
C ASN A 9 0.09 -10.97 -7.77
N LEU A 10 1.05 -10.10 -7.42
CA LEU A 10 1.04 -8.69 -7.87
C LEU A 10 1.19 -8.60 -9.39
N ARG A 11 2.05 -9.45 -9.98
CA ARG A 11 2.24 -9.53 -11.43
C ARG A 11 0.99 -10.04 -12.14
N ALA A 12 0.36 -11.10 -11.63
CA ALA A 12 -0.88 -11.63 -12.19
C ALA A 12 -1.98 -10.55 -12.20
N TYR A 13 -2.17 -9.85 -11.07
CA TYR A 13 -3.13 -8.75 -11.00
C TYR A 13 -2.82 -7.65 -12.03
N TYR A 14 -1.56 -7.24 -12.15
CA TYR A 14 -1.15 -6.23 -13.12
C TYR A 14 -1.42 -6.68 -14.57
N GLN A 15 -1.17 -7.94 -14.89
CA GLN A 15 -1.43 -8.51 -16.23
C GLN A 15 -2.93 -8.52 -16.57
N GLU A 16 -3.78 -8.77 -15.58
CA GLU A 16 -5.23 -8.84 -15.77
C GLU A 16 -5.91 -7.45 -15.77
N ASN A 17 -5.47 -6.55 -14.89
CA ASN A 17 -6.15 -5.28 -14.63
C ASN A 17 -5.42 -4.06 -15.22
N ASN A 18 -4.18 -4.24 -15.69
CA ASN A 18 -3.31 -3.18 -16.18
C ASN A 18 -3.12 -2.04 -15.16
N SER A 19 -3.14 -2.38 -13.87
CA SER A 19 -2.97 -1.46 -12.74
C SER A 19 -2.25 -2.13 -11.56
N ASN A 20 -1.75 -1.33 -10.62
CA ASN A 20 -1.05 -1.82 -9.45
C ASN A 20 -2.03 -2.13 -8.31
N LEU A 21 -2.11 -3.40 -7.91
CA LEU A 21 -3.02 -3.89 -6.87
C LEU A 21 -2.99 -3.05 -5.58
N LEU A 22 -1.80 -2.74 -5.07
CA LEU A 22 -1.67 -2.05 -3.78
C LEU A 22 -2.08 -0.59 -3.89
N VAL A 23 -1.84 0.06 -5.03
CA VAL A 23 -2.31 1.43 -5.28
C VAL A 23 -3.83 1.44 -5.41
N ASP A 24 -4.41 0.54 -6.20
CA ASP A 24 -5.87 0.43 -6.34
C ASP A 24 -6.54 0.13 -5.00
N TYR A 25 -5.93 -0.75 -4.20
CA TYR A 25 -6.39 -1.05 -2.85
C TYR A 25 -6.34 0.17 -1.94
N VAL A 26 -5.24 0.93 -1.93
CA VAL A 26 -5.15 2.19 -1.16
C VAL A 26 -6.24 3.16 -1.60
N GLN A 27 -6.50 3.32 -2.90
CA GLN A 27 -7.55 4.21 -3.40
C GLN A 27 -8.95 3.74 -3.00
N ALA A 28 -9.19 2.43 -2.89
CA ALA A 28 -10.45 1.90 -2.38
C ALA A 28 -10.61 2.15 -0.87
N GLU A 29 -9.56 1.93 -0.09
CA GLU A 29 -9.55 2.15 1.36
C GLU A 29 -9.70 3.65 1.72
N LEU A 30 -9.09 4.55 0.95
CA LEU A 30 -9.26 6.01 1.13
C LEU A 30 -10.70 6.47 0.84
N LYS A 31 -11.41 5.79 -0.07
CA LYS A 31 -12.83 6.10 -0.35
C LYS A 31 -13.77 5.57 0.73
N ASP A 32 -13.45 4.43 1.32
CA ASP A 32 -14.22 3.81 2.41
C ASP A 32 -13.97 4.53 3.75
N GLY A 33 -12.69 4.72 4.10
CA GLY A 33 -12.26 5.40 5.32
C GLY A 33 -12.34 4.54 6.59
N SER A 34 -13.13 3.47 6.61
CA SER A 34 -13.42 2.69 7.82
C SER A 34 -12.22 1.99 8.47
N ARG A 35 -11.16 1.72 7.70
CA ARG A 35 -9.94 1.02 8.15
C ARG A 35 -8.70 1.91 8.20
N ILE A 36 -8.84 3.20 7.90
CA ILE A 36 -7.73 4.16 7.95
C ILE A 36 -7.40 4.48 9.40
N VAL A 37 -6.13 4.33 9.76
CA VAL A 37 -5.60 4.65 11.09
C VAL A 37 -4.88 6.00 11.07
N VAL A 38 -4.03 6.23 10.07
CA VAL A 38 -3.34 7.50 9.81
C VAL A 38 -3.33 7.76 8.32
N GLU A 39 -3.56 9.01 7.95
CA GLU A 39 -3.44 9.51 6.59
C GLU A 39 -2.62 10.80 6.60
N THR A 40 -1.52 10.83 5.85
CA THR A 40 -0.68 12.02 5.66
C THR A 40 -0.75 12.48 4.20
N GLU A 41 0.11 13.40 3.75
CA GLU A 41 0.10 13.83 2.35
C GLU A 41 0.48 12.68 1.40
N HIS A 42 1.50 11.91 1.75
CA HIS A 42 2.08 10.87 0.88
C HIS A 42 1.80 9.44 1.34
N TRP A 43 1.42 9.23 2.60
CA TRP A 43 1.30 7.90 3.20
C TRP A 43 -0.10 7.64 3.75
N VAL A 44 -0.39 6.34 3.86
CA VAL A 44 -1.55 5.83 4.58
C VAL A 44 -1.13 4.63 5.43
N ALA A 45 -1.50 4.66 6.70
CA ALA A 45 -1.46 3.51 7.59
C ALA A 45 -2.90 3.04 7.82
N LEU A 46 -3.15 1.76 7.55
CA LEU A 46 -4.49 1.18 7.64
C LEU A 46 -4.43 -0.23 8.21
N VAL A 47 -5.55 -0.70 8.74
CA VAL A 47 -5.75 -2.12 9.06
C VAL A 47 -6.13 -2.85 7.77
N PRO A 48 -5.33 -3.80 7.26
CA PRO A 48 -5.65 -4.46 6.01
C PRO A 48 -6.96 -5.24 6.13
N TYR A 49 -7.76 -5.28 5.06
CA TYR A 49 -9.00 -6.08 5.02
C TYR A 49 -8.76 -7.57 5.36
N TRP A 50 -7.56 -8.07 5.07
CA TRP A 50 -7.12 -9.43 5.34
C TRP A 50 -6.21 -9.57 6.58
N ALA A 51 -6.28 -8.63 7.54
CA ALA A 51 -5.50 -8.67 8.77
C ALA A 51 -5.64 -10.02 9.50
N ALA A 52 -4.50 -10.60 9.90
CA ALA A 52 -4.44 -11.81 10.70
C ALA A 52 -4.25 -11.53 12.19
N TRP A 53 -3.71 -10.36 12.55
CA TRP A 53 -3.50 -9.93 13.93
C TRP A 53 -4.49 -8.84 14.37
N PRO A 54 -4.87 -8.76 15.66
CA PRO A 54 -5.89 -7.81 16.14
C PRO A 54 -5.63 -6.34 15.80
N PHE A 55 -4.36 -5.95 15.67
CA PHE A 55 -3.92 -4.60 15.34
C PHE A 55 -2.86 -4.60 14.23
N GLU A 56 -2.96 -5.55 13.29
CA GLU A 56 -2.10 -5.54 12.11
C GLU A 56 -2.28 -4.22 11.35
N THR A 57 -1.18 -3.55 11.02
CA THR A 57 -1.20 -2.31 10.26
C THR A 57 -0.31 -2.45 9.04
N MET A 58 -0.79 -1.97 7.90
CA MET A 58 -0.06 -1.90 6.65
C MET A 58 0.15 -0.43 6.29
N LEU A 59 1.42 -0.04 6.13
CA LEU A 59 1.85 1.30 5.71
C LEU A 59 2.18 1.28 4.22
N LEU A 60 1.53 2.16 3.45
CA LEU A 60 1.64 2.21 2.00
C LEU A 60 1.73 3.66 1.51
N PRO A 61 2.51 3.94 0.45
CA PRO A 61 2.43 5.22 -0.24
C PRO A 61 1.11 5.33 -1.01
N LYS A 62 0.58 6.55 -1.10
CA LYS A 62 -0.62 6.84 -1.90
C LYS A 62 -0.38 6.79 -3.41
N THR A 63 0.89 6.80 -3.81
CA THR A 63 1.35 6.77 -5.21
C THR A 63 2.24 5.56 -5.46
N HIS A 64 2.40 5.19 -6.73
CA HIS A 64 3.20 4.05 -7.11
C HIS A 64 4.70 4.30 -6.92
N ILE A 65 5.31 3.56 -5.99
CA ILE A 65 6.76 3.55 -5.73
C ILE A 65 7.23 2.11 -5.69
N ARG A 66 8.31 1.78 -6.41
CA ARG A 66 8.79 0.39 -6.48
C ARG A 66 9.76 0.06 -5.36
N ARG A 67 10.53 1.04 -4.91
CA ARG A 67 11.65 0.86 -3.98
C ARG A 67 11.86 2.12 -3.13
N MET A 68 12.35 1.95 -1.90
CA MET A 68 12.68 3.06 -0.99
C MET A 68 13.66 4.09 -1.58
N SER A 69 14.53 3.66 -2.49
CA SER A 69 15.48 4.56 -3.17
C SER A 69 14.80 5.55 -4.14
N GLU A 70 13.53 5.36 -4.46
CA GLU A 70 12.76 6.22 -5.36
C GLU A 70 11.97 7.30 -4.60
N LEU A 71 12.00 7.32 -3.26
CA LEU A 71 11.33 8.34 -2.46
C LEU A 71 11.99 9.71 -2.66
N SER A 72 11.18 10.76 -2.87
CA SER A 72 11.63 12.15 -2.75
C SER A 72 11.93 12.49 -1.29
N ASP A 73 12.62 13.60 -1.06
CA ASP A 73 12.91 14.06 0.31
C ASP A 73 11.61 14.40 1.06
N GLU A 74 10.64 15.03 0.40
CA GLU A 74 9.29 15.31 0.96
C GLU A 74 8.58 14.02 1.42
N MET A 75 8.63 12.96 0.60
CA MET A 75 8.01 11.67 0.95
C MET A 75 8.74 10.95 2.09
N ARG A 76 10.04 11.18 2.25
CA ARG A 76 10.81 10.63 3.38
C ARG A 76 10.52 11.40 4.66
N ASP A 77 10.41 12.71 4.58
CA ASP A 77 10.08 13.56 5.72
C ASP A 77 8.65 13.29 6.22
N ASP A 78 7.69 13.12 5.30
CA ASP A 78 6.31 12.76 5.64
C ASP A 78 6.17 11.30 6.17
N LEU A 79 7.19 10.45 5.95
CA LEU A 79 7.25 9.11 6.51
C LEU A 79 7.78 9.07 7.96
N ALA A 80 8.58 10.08 8.35
CA ALA A 80 9.37 10.09 9.59
C ALA A 80 8.58 10.47 10.83
#